data_AF-A0A2V5M5U3-F1
#
_entry.id   AF-A0A2V5M5U3-F1
#
_cell.length_a   1.000
_cell.length_b   1.000
_cell.length_c   1.000
_cell.angle_alpha   90.00
_cell.angle_beta   90.00
_cell.angle_gamma   90.00
#
_symmetry.space_group_name_H-M   'P 1'
#
loop_
_entity.id
_entity.type
_entity.pdbx_description
1 polymer ?
#
loop_
_entity_poly.entity_id
_entity_poly.type
_entity_poly.pdbx_seq_one_letter_code
_entity_poly.pdbx_strand_id
1 'polypeptide(L)' 'MGVTRWKIAGEVFDLSARGWIMGVLNVTPDSFSDGGRFFQTPQALAQARKMIANGANILDIGGESTRPG' A
#
# COMPACT_ATOMS: atom_id res chain seq x y z
N MET A 1 23.49 13.72 -9.30
CA MET A 1 22.42 12.85 -8.76
C MET A 1 21.25 12.94 -9.73
N GLY A 2 20.73 11.79 -10.20
CA GLY A 2 19.65 11.77 -11.19
C GLY A 2 18.33 12.22 -10.58
N VAL A 3 17.51 12.91 -11.37
CA VAL A 3 16.14 13.26 -10.98
C VAL A 3 15.27 12.01 -11.13
N THR A 4 14.60 11.59 -10.06
CA THR A 4 13.63 10.49 -10.09
C THR A 4 12.23 11.06 -10.00
N ARG A 5 11.53 11.11 -11.13
CA ARG A 5 10.13 11.59 -11.21
C ARG A 5 9.21 10.45 -11.59
N TRP A 6 8.13 10.28 -10.82
CA TRP A 6 7.06 9.34 -11.14
C TRP A 6 5.82 10.10 -11.60
N LYS A 7 5.19 9.65 -12.68
CA LYS A 7 3.90 10.15 -13.13
C LYS A 7 2.82 9.17 -12.70
N ILE A 8 1.93 9.59 -11.80
CA ILE A 8 0.89 8.76 -11.20
C ILE A 8 -0.44 9.48 -11.35
N ALA A 9 -1.42 8.83 -11.98
CA ALA A 9 -2.77 9.38 -12.18
C ALA A 9 -2.80 10.81 -12.79
N GLY A 10 -1.81 11.15 -13.63
CA GLY A 10 -1.69 12.48 -14.25
C GLY A 10 -0.79 13.47 -13.50
N GLU A 11 -0.55 13.24 -12.21
CA GLU A 11 0.30 14.05 -11.36
C GLU A 11 1.78 13.60 -11.43
N VAL A 12 2.71 14.53 -11.21
CA VAL A 12 4.15 14.26 -11.20
C VAL A 12 4.70 14.42 -9.78
N PHE A 13 5.29 13.35 -9.26
CA PHE A 13 5.95 13.33 -7.95
C PHE A 13 7.46 13.31 -8.14
N ASP A 14 8.17 14.23 -7.49
CA ASP A 14 9.64 14.24 -7.45
C ASP A 14 10.12 13.48 -6.20
N LEU A 15 10.72 12.32 -6.41
CA LEU A 15 11.24 11.46 -5.35
C LEU A 15 12.73 11.68 -5.09
N SER A 16 13.38 12.63 -5.78
CA SER A 16 14.83 12.82 -5.67
C SER A 16 15.28 13.56 -4.41
N ALA A 17 14.39 14.33 -3.78
CA ALA A 17 14.75 15.22 -2.67
C ALA A 17 14.91 14.50 -1.31
N ARG A 18 14.26 13.36 -1.10
CA ARG A 18 14.31 12.59 0.14
C ARG A 18 13.91 11.13 -0.10
N GLY A 19 14.21 10.25 0.85
CA GLY A 19 13.64 8.91 0.86
C GLY A 19 12.11 8.95 1.05
N TRP A 20 11.40 8.14 0.28
CA TRP A 20 9.96 7.93 0.40
C TRP A 20 9.69 6.55 1.00
N ILE A 21 8.74 6.48 1.93
CA ILE A 21 8.32 5.22 2.55
C ILE A 21 7.06 4.71 1.84
N MET A 22 7.12 3.48 1.34
CA MET A 22 5.98 2.77 0.78
C MET A 22 5.47 1.74 1.80
N GLY A 23 4.23 1.90 2.25
CA GLY A 23 3.55 0.91 3.09
C GLY A 23 2.92 -0.18 2.22
N VAL A 24 3.29 -1.44 2.44
CA VAL A 24 2.73 -2.59 1.73
C VAL A 24 1.52 -3.12 2.49
N LEU A 25 0.34 -3.08 1.88
CA LEU A 25 -0.93 -3.53 2.42
C LEU A 25 -1.48 -4.70 1.59
N ASN A 26 -1.26 -5.91 2.08
CA ASN A 26 -1.84 -7.11 1.50
C ASN A 26 -3.25 -7.34 2.05
N VAL A 27 -4.23 -7.40 1.16
CA VAL A 27 -5.66 -7.62 1.44
C VAL A 27 -6.04 -9.00 0.92
N THR A 28 -5.42 -10.05 1.48
CA THR A 28 -5.63 -11.45 1.06
C THR A 28 -6.45 -12.23 2.11
N PRO A 29 -7.21 -13.26 1.71
CA PRO A 29 -8.07 -14.03 2.63
C PRO A 29 -7.31 -14.76 3.75
N ASP A 30 -6.07 -15.15 3.49
CA ASP A 30 -5.13 -15.81 4.39
C ASP A 30 -4.48 -14.87 5.41
N SER A 31 -4.61 -13.55 5.23
CA SER A 31 -4.11 -12.57 6.19
C SER A 31 -5.09 -12.30 7.35
N PHE A 32 -6.34 -12.77 7.25
CA PHE A 32 -7.38 -12.51 8.25
C PHE A 32 -8.43 -13.64 8.33
N SER A 33 -8.55 -14.26 9.50
CA SER A 33 -9.12 -15.61 9.75
C SER A 33 -10.63 -15.86 9.55
N ASP A 34 -11.41 -15.05 8.82
CA ASP A 34 -12.88 -15.06 8.96
C ASP A 34 -13.70 -15.27 7.65
N GLY A 35 -13.20 -16.08 6.71
CA GLY A 35 -14.09 -16.79 5.77
C GLY A 35 -14.82 -15.97 4.69
N GLY A 36 -14.19 -14.90 4.15
CA GLY A 36 -14.34 -14.51 2.74
C GLY A 36 -15.68 -13.98 2.22
N ARG A 37 -16.71 -13.72 3.05
CA ARG A 37 -18.02 -13.19 2.56
C ARG A 37 -18.21 -11.68 2.70
N PHE A 38 -17.34 -11.01 3.45
CA PHE A 38 -17.17 -9.56 3.47
C PHE A 38 -15.66 -9.31 3.42
N PHE A 39 -15.10 -9.11 2.23
CA PHE A 39 -13.71 -8.64 2.12
C PHE A 39 -13.55 -7.44 3.04
N GLN A 40 -12.59 -7.52 3.95
CA GLN A 40 -12.48 -6.70 5.15
C GLN A 40 -11.99 -5.27 4.85
N THR A 41 -12.59 -4.63 3.86
CA THR A 41 -12.41 -3.24 3.45
C THR A 41 -12.30 -2.31 4.67
N PRO A 42 -13.15 -2.43 5.72
CA PRO A 42 -12.99 -1.60 6.91
C PRO A 42 -11.64 -1.79 7.64
N GLN A 43 -11.14 -3.02 7.72
CA GLN A 43 -9.86 -3.34 8.36
C GLN A 43 -8.67 -2.91 7.50
N ALA A 44 -8.73 -3.15 6.18
CA ALA A 44 -7.74 -2.65 5.22
C ALA A 44 -7.64 -1.11 5.28
N LEU A 45 -8.79 -0.42 5.34
CA LEU A 45 -8.85 1.03 5.52
C LEU A 45 -8.28 1.49 6.86
N ALA A 46 -8.55 0.77 7.96
CA ALA A 46 -7.99 1.09 9.26
C ALA A 46 -6.45 0.93 9.26
N GLN A 47 -5.95 -0.13 8.63
CA GLN A 47 -4.52 -0.36 8.51
C GLN A 47 -3.83 0.67 7.60
N ALA A 48 -4.45 1.03 6.47
CA ALA A 48 -3.97 2.09 5.59
C ALA A 48 -3.85 3.43 6.35
N ARG A 49 -4.87 3.80 7.14
CA ARG A 49 -4.84 5.01 7.97
C ARG A 49 -3.71 4.97 8.99
N LYS A 50 -3.46 3.82 9.62
CA LYS A 50 -2.33 3.65 10.55
C LYS A 50 -0.98 3.82 9.86
N MET A 51 -0.80 3.26 8.66
CA MET A 51 0.43 3.43 7.88
C MET A 51 0.67 4.90 7.52
N ILE A 52 -0.37 5.62 7.10
CA ILE A 52 -0.30 7.06 6.83
C ILE A 52 0.09 7.84 8.09
N ALA A 53 -0.55 7.56 9.23
CA ALA A 53 -0.22 8.19 10.51
C ALA A 53 1.23 7.93 10.96
N ASN A 54 1.80 6.78 10.58
CA ASN A 54 3.20 6.42 10.85
C ASN A 54 4.19 6.97 9.81
N GLY A 55 3.74 7.78 8.84
CA GLY A 55 4.60 8.47 7.89
C GLY A 55 4.78 7.79 6.53
N ALA A 56 3.96 6.80 6.18
CA ALA A 56 3.94 6.26 4.83
C ALA A 56 3.59 7.37 3.82
N ASN A 57 4.39 7.48 2.75
CA ASN A 57 4.16 8.44 1.68
C ASN A 57 3.39 7.81 0.52
N ILE A 58 3.55 6.50 0.32
CA ILE A 58 2.88 5.71 -0.72
C ILE A 58 2.27 4.49 -0.03
N LEU A 59 1.13 4.02 -0.53
CA LEU A 59 0.57 2.72 -0.18
C LEU A 59 0.57 1.83 -1.42
N ASP A 60 1.10 0.61 -1.27
CA ASP A 60 1.01 -0.46 -2.26
C ASP A 60 -0.02 -1.49 -1.77
N ILE A 61 -1.12 -1.66 -2.51
CA ILE A 61 -2.29 -2.42 -2.07
C ILE A 61 -2.48 -3.61 -3.00
N GLY A 62 -2.23 -4.82 -2.49
CA GLY A 62 -2.38 -6.08 -3.23
C GLY A 62 -3.53 -6.92 -2.69
N GLY A 63 -4.49 -7.31 -3.55
CA GLY A 63 -5.64 -8.16 -3.17
C GLY A 63 -5.44 -9.66 -3.39
N GLU A 64 -4.35 -10.05 -4.04
CA GLU A 64 -4.05 -11.44 -4.41
C GLU A 64 -2.64 -11.81 -3.94
N SER A 65 -2.49 -13.01 -3.39
CA SER A 65 -1.20 -13.53 -2.99
C SER A 65 -0.50 -14.13 -4.20
N THR A 66 0.69 -13.63 -4.53
CA THR A 66 1.59 -14.25 -5.52
C THR A 66 2.65 -15.12 -4.88
N ARG A 67 2.53 -15.43 -3.57
CA ARG A 67 3.50 -16.31 -2.90
C ARG A 67 3.40 -17.71 -3.49
N PRO A 68 4.51 -18.29 -3.97
CA PRO A 68 4.51 -19.70 -4.34
C PRO A 68 4.26 -20.54 -3.08
N GLY A 69 3.28 -21.44 -3.17
CA GLY A 69 3.02 -22.50 -2.20
C GLY A 69 3.79 -23.77 -2.55
#